data_AF-A0A150PKH8-F1
#
_entry.id   AF-A0A150PKH8-F1
#
_cell.length_a   1.000
_cell.length_b   1.000
_cell.length_c   1.000
_cell.angle_alpha   90.00
_cell.angle_beta   90.00
_cell.angle_gamma   90.00
#
_symmetry.space_group_name_H-M   'P 1'
#
loop_
_entity.id
_entity.type
_entity.pdbx_description
1 polymer ?
#
loop_
_entity_poly.entity_id
_entity_poly.type
_entity_poly.pdbx_seq_one_letter_code
_entity_poly.pdbx_strand_id
1 'polypeptide(L)'
;MDMAKLNPENAILVGKFGDLEILRKNWPVVGVLKDWAPEGWPMLPMARIDEAIGRAWLATYDDSFECVEEKEIDIEAASQYPYDRMMGAGAVEVRLTSLIRAAEDS
;
A
#
# COMPACT_ATOMS: atom_id res chain seq x y z
N MET A 1 -18.54 -8.61 -9.81
CA MET A 1 -17.47 -7.60 -9.97
C MET A 1 -16.57 -8.08 -11.08
N ASP A 2 -16.30 -7.24 -12.08
CA ASP A 2 -15.40 -7.60 -13.18
C ASP A 2 -13.97 -7.23 -12.79
N MET A 3 -13.21 -8.21 -12.30
CA MET A 3 -11.83 -8.00 -11.83
C MET A 3 -10.86 -7.65 -12.97
N ALA A 4 -11.23 -7.90 -14.23
CA ALA A 4 -10.40 -7.57 -15.39
C ALA A 4 -10.23 -6.05 -15.61
N LYS A 5 -10.99 -5.22 -14.90
CA LYS A 5 -10.91 -3.74 -14.96
C LYS A 5 -10.03 -3.13 -13.88
N LEU A 6 -9.43 -3.93 -12.99
CA LEU A 6 -8.56 -3.44 -11.94
C LEU A 6 -7.19 -3.03 -12.55
N ASN A 7 -6.78 -1.78 -12.29
CA ASN A 7 -5.48 -1.23 -12.68
C ASN A 7 -4.83 -0.67 -11.40
N PRO A 8 -3.53 -0.96 -11.12
CA PRO A 8 -2.82 -0.40 -9.96
C PRO A 8 -2.87 1.13 -9.87
N GLU A 9 -2.91 1.84 -11.00
CA GLU A 9 -2.99 3.32 -11.03
C GLU A 9 -4.29 3.86 -10.44
N ASN A 10 -5.35 3.03 -10.43
CA ASN A 10 -6.64 3.38 -9.84
C ASN A 10 -6.74 2.96 -8.36
N ALA A 11 -5.66 2.45 -7.76
CA ALA A 11 -5.65 2.06 -6.37
C ALA A 11 -5.78 3.31 -5.47
N ILE A 12 -6.85 3.37 -4.70
CA ILE A 12 -7.07 4.46 -3.73
C ILE A 12 -6.13 4.36 -2.51
N LEU A 13 -5.56 3.17 -2.25
CA LEU A 13 -4.62 2.92 -1.16
C LEU A 13 -3.57 1.91 -1.61
N VAL A 14 -2.30 2.25 -1.37
CA VAL A 14 -1.16 1.33 -1.49
C VAL A 14 -0.47 1.26 -0.13
N GLY A 15 -0.12 0.06 0.34
CA GLY A 15 0.61 -0.12 1.60
C GLY A 15 0.71 -1.58 2.04
N LYS A 16 1.47 -1.83 3.11
CA LYS A 16 1.70 -3.17 3.69
C LYS A 16 0.71 -3.45 4.81
N PHE A 17 0.20 -4.67 4.90
CA PHE A 17 -0.69 -5.11 5.97
C PHE A 17 -0.51 -6.60 6.27
N GLY A 18 -0.88 -7.01 7.48
CA GLY A 18 -0.84 -8.42 7.87
C GLY A 18 -2.03 -9.23 7.35
N ASP A 19 -1.83 -10.53 7.12
CA ASP A 19 -2.82 -11.46 6.56
C ASP A 19 -3.83 -12.01 7.60
N LEU A 20 -3.75 -11.57 8.86
CA LEU A 20 -4.50 -12.16 9.97
C LEU A 20 -6.03 -12.20 9.75
N GLU A 21 -6.62 -11.13 9.21
CA GLU A 21 -8.07 -11.09 8.97
C GLU A 21 -8.49 -11.91 7.74
N ILE A 22 -7.56 -12.18 6.82
CA ILE A 22 -7.74 -13.15 5.73
C ILE A 22 -7.77 -14.56 6.33
N LEU A 23 -6.79 -14.91 7.18
CA LEU A 23 -6.71 -16.21 7.84
C LEU A 23 -7.93 -16.48 8.74
N ARG A 24 -8.44 -15.44 9.42
CA ARG A 24 -9.66 -15.49 10.23
C ARG A 24 -10.96 -15.51 9.42
N LYS A 25 -10.89 -15.31 8.11
CA LYS A 25 -12.03 -15.20 7.17
C LYS A 25 -12.95 -14.00 7.41
N ASN A 26 -12.46 -12.99 8.13
CA ASN A 26 -13.16 -11.72 8.28
C ASN A 26 -13.01 -10.85 7.02
N TRP A 27 -11.91 -11.02 6.29
CA TRP A 27 -11.72 -10.49 4.94
C TRP A 27 -11.80 -11.64 3.92
N PRO A 28 -12.99 -11.94 3.38
CA PRO A 28 -13.15 -13.04 2.45
C PRO A 28 -12.49 -12.74 1.11
N VAL A 29 -11.77 -13.72 0.57
CA VAL A 29 -11.26 -13.65 -0.82
C VAL A 29 -12.46 -13.70 -1.77
N VAL A 30 -12.70 -12.61 -2.49
CA VAL A 30 -13.88 -12.45 -3.36
C VAL A 30 -13.70 -13.03 -4.77
N GLY A 31 -12.49 -13.44 -5.14
CA GLY A 31 -12.19 -14.03 -6.43
C GLY A 31 -10.70 -14.17 -6.72
N VAL A 32 -10.39 -14.66 -7.92
CA VAL A 32 -9.04 -14.82 -8.46
C VAL A 32 -8.97 -14.15 -9.84
N LEU A 33 -7.94 -13.34 -10.10
CA LEU A 33 -7.63 -12.89 -11.44
C LEU A 33 -6.95 -14.03 -12.21
N LYS A 34 -7.58 -14.51 -13.29
CA LYS A 34 -7.05 -15.62 -14.11
C LYS A 34 -5.78 -15.26 -14.86
N ASP A 35 -5.67 -14.01 -15.31
CA ASP A 35 -4.55 -13.49 -16.09
C ASP A 35 -3.70 -12.51 -15.25
N TRP A 36 -3.49 -12.85 -13.97
CA TRP A 36 -2.63 -12.05 -13.09
C TRP A 36 -1.18 -12.08 -13.61
N ALA A 37 -0.65 -10.90 -13.91
CA ALA A 37 0.73 -10.68 -14.32
C ALA A 37 1.41 -9.76 -13.28
N PRO A 38 2.44 -10.24 -12.54
CA PRO A 38 3.13 -9.44 -11.53
C PRO A 38 3.69 -8.13 -12.08
N GLU A 39 4.11 -8.12 -13.34
CA GLU A 39 4.67 -6.94 -14.02
C GLU A 39 3.64 -5.81 -14.14
N GLY A 40 2.34 -6.14 -14.11
CA GLY A 40 1.25 -5.18 -14.08
C GLY A 40 0.90 -4.67 -12.67
N TRP A 41 1.57 -5.15 -11.62
CA TRP A 41 1.33 -4.79 -10.22
C TRP A 41 2.66 -4.66 -9.46
N PRO A 42 3.53 -3.69 -9.84
CA PRO A 42 4.86 -3.58 -9.26
C PRO A 42 4.82 -3.18 -7.78
N MET A 43 5.78 -3.72 -7.00
CA MET A 43 6.07 -3.20 -5.67
C MET A 43 6.59 -1.76 -5.77
N LEU A 44 5.82 -0.82 -5.22
CA LEU A 44 6.22 0.59 -5.20
C LEU A 44 7.20 0.87 -4.05
N PRO A 45 8.19 1.74 -4.25
CA PRO A 45 9.00 2.28 -3.17
C PRO A 45 8.11 2.94 -2.12
N MET A 46 8.45 2.78 -0.84
CA MET A 46 7.68 3.33 0.27
C MET A 46 8.55 4.27 1.09
N ALA A 47 7.97 5.39 1.54
CA ALA A 47 8.70 6.40 2.28
C ALA A 47 8.38 6.35 3.78
N ARG A 48 9.42 6.47 4.61
CA ARG A 48 9.31 6.68 6.06
C ARG A 48 9.81 8.07 6.41
N ILE A 49 9.04 8.80 7.21
CA ILE A 49 9.42 10.11 7.75
C ILE A 49 9.70 9.94 9.24
N ASP A 50 10.85 10.43 9.71
CA ASP A 50 11.15 10.60 11.11
C ASP A 50 11.10 12.10 11.45
N GLU A 51 9.95 12.52 11.96
CA GLU A 51 9.68 13.92 12.32
C GLU A 51 10.57 14.40 13.48
N ALA A 52 11.04 13.51 14.35
CA ALA A 52 11.84 13.89 15.52
C ALA A 52 13.22 14.42 15.10
N ILE A 53 13.77 13.89 14.00
CA ILE A 53 15.07 14.31 13.47
C ILE A 53 14.97 15.03 12.12
N GLY A 54 13.76 15.20 11.59
CA GLY A 54 13.52 15.90 10.33
C GLY A 54 14.14 15.21 9.12
N ARG A 55 14.11 13.88 9.05
CA ARG A 55 14.69 13.09 7.95
C ARG A 55 13.67 12.12 7.37
N ALA A 56 13.85 11.76 6.09
CA ALA A 56 13.03 10.77 5.43
C ALA A 56 13.87 9.79 4.62
N TRP A 57 13.35 8.57 4.45
CA TRP A 57 13.97 7.52 3.68
C TRP A 57 12.98 6.91 2.71
N LEU A 58 13.45 6.54 1.54
CA LEU A 58 12.71 5.76 0.56
C LEU A 58 13.31 4.36 0.50
N ALA A 59 12.49 3.37 0.85
CA ALA A 59 12.83 1.96 0.79
C ALA A 59 12.25 1.31 -0.46
N THR A 60 13.08 0.56 -1.18
CA THR A 60 12.69 -0.31 -2.29
C THR A 60 12.68 -1.75 -1.78
N TYR A 61 11.65 -2.50 -2.18
CA TYR A 61 11.44 -3.88 -1.75
C TYR A 61 11.44 -4.81 -2.96
N ASP A 62 11.85 -6.06 -2.75
CA ASP A 62 11.59 -7.14 -3.70
C ASP A 62 10.18 -7.73 -3.53
N ASP A 63 9.82 -8.71 -4.36
CA ASP A 63 8.53 -9.40 -4.30
C ASP A 63 8.34 -10.25 -3.04
N SER A 64 9.40 -10.48 -2.27
CA SER A 64 9.37 -11.18 -0.98
C SER A 64 9.19 -10.22 0.20
N PHE A 65 8.96 -8.93 -0.06
CA PHE A 65 8.93 -7.84 0.91
C PHE A 65 10.28 -7.63 1.66
N GLU A 66 11.40 -8.10 1.11
CA GLU A 66 12.73 -7.80 1.63
C GLU A 66 13.18 -6.41 1.14
N CYS A 67 13.68 -5.58 2.06
CA CYS A 67 14.22 -4.26 1.71
C CYS A 67 15.57 -4.45 1.01
N VAL A 68 15.63 -4.10 -0.27
CA VAL A 68 16.83 -4.26 -1.11
C VAL A 68 17.65 -2.98 -1.24
N GLU A 69 17.02 -1.83 -1.03
CA GLU A 69 17.66 -0.51 -1.07
C GLU A 69 16.93 0.44 -0.14
N GLU A 70 17.68 1.26 0.60
CA GLU A 70 17.14 2.41 1.34
C GLU A 70 18.01 3.62 1.04
N LYS A 71 17.37 4.73 0.66
CA LYS A 71 18.04 6.01 0.41
C LYS A 71 17.38 7.13 1.18
N GLU A 72 18.17 8.06 1.70
CA GLU A 72 17.64 9.28 2.28
C GLU A 72 17.07 10.19 1.19
N ILE A 73 15.93 10.82 1.48
CA ILE A 73 15.22 11.75 0.58
C ILE A 73 14.72 12.96 1.38
N ASP A 74 14.35 14.02 0.67
CA ASP A 74 13.70 15.18 1.27
C ASP A 74 12.31 14.82 1.83
N ILE A 75 11.90 15.47 2.92
CA ILE A 75 10.59 15.25 3.56
C ILE A 75 9.45 15.58 2.60
N GLU A 76 9.59 16.66 1.83
CA GLU A 76 8.59 17.07 0.84
C GLU A 76 8.41 15.99 -0.22
N ALA A 77 9.51 15.37 -0.68
CA ALA A 77 9.47 14.27 -1.65
C ALA A 77 8.83 13.01 -1.05
N ALA A 78 9.04 12.74 0.24
CA ALA A 78 8.49 11.56 0.92
C ALA A 78 6.96 11.52 0.88
N SER A 79 6.29 12.67 0.86
CA SER A 79 4.83 12.77 0.80
C SER A 79 4.21 12.22 -0.49
N GLN A 80 5.01 12.03 -1.55
CA GLN A 80 4.56 11.49 -2.84
C GLN A 80 4.52 9.96 -2.89
N TYR A 81 5.06 9.29 -1.88
CA TYR A 81 5.17 7.83 -1.83
C TYR A 81 4.21 7.22 -0.80
N PRO A 82 3.80 5.96 -0.97
CA PRO A 82 3.11 5.22 0.07
C PRO A 82 3.92 5.21 1.36
N TYR A 83 3.24 5.34 2.51
CA TYR A 83 3.92 5.39 3.79
C TYR A 83 4.41 4.00 4.20
N ASP A 84 5.69 3.91 4.55
CA ASP A 84 6.34 2.66 4.91
C ASP A 84 6.00 2.26 6.36
N ARG A 85 4.88 1.55 6.51
CA ARG A 85 4.45 0.95 7.78
C ARG A 85 3.70 -0.35 7.54
N MET A 86 3.81 -1.27 8.50
CA MET A 86 2.93 -2.43 8.56
C MET A 86 1.60 -2.04 9.21
N MET A 87 0.51 -2.09 8.46
CA MET A 87 -0.83 -1.79 8.96
C MET A 87 -1.48 -3.03 9.57
N GLY A 88 -2.06 -2.85 10.77
CA GLY A 88 -3.05 -3.79 11.29
C GLY A 88 -4.40 -3.60 10.62
N ALA A 89 -5.28 -4.60 10.70
CA ALA A 89 -6.57 -4.58 10.00
C ALA A 89 -7.44 -3.36 10.31
N GLY A 90 -7.57 -2.98 11.58
CA GLY A 90 -8.34 -1.79 11.95
C GLY A 90 -7.76 -0.49 11.35
N ALA A 91 -6.44 -0.41 11.16
CA ALA A 91 -5.82 0.73 10.49
C ALA A 91 -6.14 0.76 8.98
N VAL A 92 -6.14 -0.40 8.32
CA VAL A 92 -6.54 -0.54 6.91
C VAL A 92 -8.00 -0.12 6.73
N GLU A 93 -8.91 -0.61 7.57
CA GLU A 93 -10.34 -0.31 7.50
C GLU A 93 -10.63 1.18 7.71
N VAL A 94 -10.02 1.80 8.72
CA VAL A 94 -10.15 3.24 8.98
C VAL A 94 -9.64 4.05 7.80
N ARG A 95 -8.48 3.68 7.24
CA ARG A 95 -7.86 4.42 6.13
C ARG A 95 -8.70 4.32 4.85
N LEU A 96 -9.13 3.11 4.48
CA LEU A 96 -9.99 2.90 3.32
C LEU A 96 -11.33 3.62 3.49
N THR A 97 -11.97 3.54 4.65
CA THR A 97 -13.23 4.26 4.92
C THR A 97 -13.07 5.76 4.72
N SER A 98 -11.97 6.34 5.21
CA SER A 98 -11.68 7.76 5.03
C SER A 98 -11.46 8.13 3.56
N LEU A 99 -10.73 7.31 2.82
CA LEU A 99 -10.40 7.58 1.41
C LEU A 99 -11.63 7.43 0.51
N ILE A 100 -12.47 6.42 0.75
CA ILE A 100 -13.72 6.21 0.02
C ILE A 100 -14.65 7.41 0.21
N ARG A 101 -14.85 7.87 1.45
CA ARG A 101 -15.68 9.06 1.72
C ARG A 101 -15.15 10.31 1.00
N ALA A 102 -13.85 10.55 1.06
CA ALA A 102 -13.23 11.68 0.37
C ALA A 102 -13.42 11.61 -1.16
N ALA A 103 -13.39 10.41 -1.73
CA ALA A 103 -13.61 10.19 -3.16
C ALA A 103 -15.09 10.32 -3.57
N GLU A 104 -16.04 10.06 -2.66
CA GLU A 104 -17.48 10.28 -2.89
C GLU A 104 -17.87 11.76 -2.84
N ASP A 105 -17.13 12.56 -2.06
CA ASP A 105 -17.37 14.00 -1.87
C ASP A 105 -16.69 14.90 -2.95
N SER A 106 -15.90 14.32 -3.86
CA SER A 106 -15.12 15.02 -4.90
C SER A 106 -15.77 14.95 -6.28
#